data_AF-A0A953IE65-F1
#
_entry.id   AF-A0A953IE65-F1
#
_cell.length_a   1.000
_cell.length_b   1.000
_cell.length_c   1.000
_cell.angle_alpha   90.00
_cell.angle_beta   90.00
_cell.angle_gamma   90.00
#
_symmetry.space_group_name_H-M   'P 1'
#
loop_
_entity.id
_entity.type
_entity.pdbx_description
1 polymer ?
#
loop_
_entity_poly.entity_id
_entity_poly.type
_entity_poly.pdbx_seq_one_letter_code
_entity_poly.pdbx_strand_id
1 'polypeptide(L)'
;MNPWLIFAICAAVIIVAGRAISNASDELAERTGLGRAFIGSLLLAGATSLPEVAASGSAAFMGSGNLALGNVFGSNIFNMILLVVGQIFATRHIL
;
A
#
# COMPACT_ATOMS: atom_id res chain seq x y z
N MET A 1 11.82 24.68 2.30
CA MET A 1 10.46 24.14 2.04
C MET A 1 9.96 23.55 3.35
N ASN A 2 8.76 23.93 3.82
CA ASN A 2 8.26 23.52 5.13
C ASN A 2 7.95 21.99 5.09
N PRO A 3 8.56 21.13 5.94
CA PRO A 3 8.42 19.68 5.83
C PRO A 3 6.96 19.20 5.90
N TRP A 4 6.12 19.92 6.64
CA TRP A 4 4.67 19.69 6.70
C TRP A 4 3.97 19.87 5.34
N LEU A 5 4.41 20.84 4.54
CA LEU A 5 3.85 21.08 3.21
C LEU A 5 4.20 19.93 2.26
N ILE A 6 5.45 19.44 2.32
CA ILE A 6 5.91 18.29 1.53
C ILE A 6 5.06 17.06 1.90
N PHE A 7 4.88 16.81 3.20
CA PHE A 7 4.06 15.71 3.68
C PHE A 7 2.63 15.80 3.16
N ALA A 8 1.99 16.97 3.26
CA ALA A 8 0.62 17.18 2.79
C ALA A 8 0.47 16.94 1.29
N ILE A 9 1.43 17.40 0.48
CA ILE A 9 1.44 17.18 -0.98
C ILE A 9 1.59 15.69 -1.28
N CYS A 10 2.55 15.00 -0.65
CA CYS A 10 2.75 13.57 -0.84
C CYS A 10 1.50 12.77 -0.46
N ALA A 11 0.85 13.09 0.67
CA ALA A 11 -0.38 12.45 1.10
C ALA A 11 -1.52 12.64 0.08
N ALA A 12 -1.69 13.86 -0.44
CA ALA A 12 -2.69 14.14 -1.48
C ALA A 12 -2.42 13.34 -2.76
N VAL A 13 -1.16 13.27 -3.19
CA VAL A 13 -0.75 12.48 -4.37
C VAL A 13 -1.06 11.01 -4.18
N ILE A 14 -0.77 10.43 -3.01
CA ILE A 14 -1.05 9.02 -2.70
C ILE A 14 -2.56 8.74 -2.78
N ILE A 15 -3.41 9.62 -2.24
CA ILE A 15 -4.87 9.46 -2.29
C ILE A 15 -5.38 9.46 -3.74
N VAL A 16 -4.90 10.40 -4.56
CA VAL A 16 -5.29 10.50 -5.97
C VAL A 16 -4.79 9.29 -6.77
N ALA A 17 -3.53 8.88 -6.54
CA ALA A 17 -2.96 7.69 -7.17
C ALA A 17 -3.72 6.42 -6.80
N GLY A 18 -4.14 6.27 -5.53
CA GLY A 18 -4.94 5.13 -5.08
C GLY A 18 -6.28 5.02 -5.83
N ARG A 19 -6.98 6.15 -6.04
CA ARG A 19 -8.20 6.18 -6.87
C ARG A 19 -7.93 5.80 -8.32
N ALA A 20 -6.86 6.33 -8.91
CA ALA A 20 -6.50 6.03 -10.30
C ALA A 20 -6.17 4.53 -10.47
N ILE A 21 -5.43 3.94 -9.54
CA ILE A 21 -5.12 2.51 -9.54
C ILE A 21 -6.40 1.70 -9.44
N SER A 22 -7.32 2.02 -8.52
CA SER A 22 -8.60 1.30 -8.39
C SER A 22 -9.39 1.26 -9.70
N ASN A 23 -9.52 2.40 -10.39
CA ASN A 23 -10.24 2.47 -11.66
C ASN A 23 -9.51 1.65 -12.76
N ALA A 24 -8.19 1.71 -12.80
CA ALA A 24 -7.39 0.91 -13.72
C ALA A 24 -7.49 -0.60 -13.42
N SER A 25 -7.62 -0.99 -12.15
CA SER A 25 -7.84 -2.37 -11.72
C SER A 25 -9.13 -2.93 -12.31
N ASP A 26 -10.22 -2.17 -12.24
CA ASP A 26 -11.54 -2.61 -12.72
C ASP A 26 -11.54 -2.77 -14.25
N GLU A 27 -10.98 -1.80 -14.97
CA GLU A 27 -10.82 -1.87 -16.43
C GLU A 27 -9.93 -3.06 -16.85
N LEU A 28 -8.83 -3.28 -16.12
CA LEU A 28 -7.92 -4.39 -16.39
C LEU A 28 -8.59 -5.75 -16.10
N ALA A 29 -9.39 -5.84 -15.04
CA ALA A 29 -10.14 -7.05 -14.72
C ALA A 29 -11.19 -7.38 -15.79
N GLU A 30 -11.86 -6.38 -16.35
CA GLU A 30 -12.83 -6.55 -17.44
C GLU A 30 -12.16 -7.02 -18.73
N ARG A 31 -11.00 -6.44 -19.08
CA ARG A 31 -10.28 -6.80 -20.30
C ARG A 31 -9.59 -8.16 -20.23
N THR A 32 -9.09 -8.54 -19.06
CA THR A 32 -8.34 -9.80 -18.87
C THR A 32 -9.22 -10.98 -18.49
N GLY A 33 -10.44 -10.73 -17.99
CA GLY A 33 -11.33 -11.78 -17.49
C GLY A 33 -10.86 -12.44 -16.19
N LEU A 34 -9.79 -11.94 -15.56
CA LEU A 34 -9.18 -12.51 -14.34
C LEU A 34 -10.00 -12.25 -13.06
N GLY A 35 -11.10 -11.49 -13.16
CA GLY A 35 -11.98 -11.16 -12.04
C GLY A 35 -11.47 -9.98 -11.20
N ARG A 36 -12.40 -9.10 -10.80
CA ARG A 36 -12.09 -7.84 -10.08
C ARG A 36 -11.38 -8.08 -8.74
N ALA A 37 -11.73 -9.14 -8.02
CA ALA A 37 -11.11 -9.47 -6.74
C ALA A 37 -9.63 -9.84 -6.87
N PHE A 38 -9.25 -10.58 -7.92
CA PHE A 38 -7.86 -11.01 -8.12
C PHE A 38 -6.97 -9.83 -8.54
N ILE A 39 -7.38 -9.09 -9.58
CA ILE A 39 -6.63 -7.91 -10.05
C ILE A 39 -6.58 -6.84 -8.96
N GLY A 40 -7.70 -6.60 -8.27
CA GLY A 40 -7.78 -5.62 -7.18
C GLY A 40 -6.87 -5.98 -6.01
N SER A 41 -6.84 -7.24 -5.58
CA SER A 41 -5.95 -7.68 -4.49
C SER A 41 -4.47 -7.61 -4.88
N LEU A 42 -4.12 -7.98 -6.11
CA LEU A 42 -2.75 -7.88 -6.63
C LEU A 42 -2.26 -6.43 -6.69
N LEU A 43 -3.07 -5.52 -7.24
CA LEU A 43 -2.72 -4.11 -7.35
C LEU A 43 -2.69 -3.42 -5.98
N LEU A 44 -3.60 -3.79 -5.07
CA LEU A 44 -3.58 -3.33 -3.69
C LEU A 44 -2.27 -3.74 -2.99
N ALA A 45 -1.91 -5.03 -3.08
CA ALA A 45 -0.67 -5.55 -2.50
C ALA A 45 0.58 -4.84 -3.08
N GLY A 46 0.60 -4.59 -4.39
CA GLY A 46 1.66 -3.82 -5.03
C GLY A 46 1.73 -2.39 -4.50
N ALA A 47 0.60 -1.69 -4.48
CA ALA A 47 0.51 -0.28 -4.06
C ALA A 47 0.94 -0.07 -2.60
N THR A 48 0.63 -1.01 -1.70
CA THR A 48 1.05 -0.94 -0.30
C THR A 48 2.55 -1.22 -0.13
N SER A 49 3.15 -2.06 -0.98
CA SER A 49 4.57 -2.43 -0.86
C SER A 49 5.56 -1.57 -1.62
N LEU A 50 5.09 -0.76 -2.57
CA LEU A 50 5.90 0.24 -3.28
C LEU A 50 6.64 1.22 -2.33
N PRO A 51 5.96 1.87 -1.35
CA PRO A 51 6.63 2.73 -0.37
C PRO A 51 7.64 2.00 0.49
N GLU A 52 7.34 0.75 0.87
CA GLU A 52 8.16 -0.08 1.75
C GLU A 52 9.46 -0.49 1.05
N VAL A 53 9.38 -0.85 -0.23
CA VAL A 53 10.54 -1.13 -1.08
C VAL A 53 11.38 0.12 -1.26
N ALA A 54 10.77 1.29 -1.48
CA ALA A 54 11.49 2.55 -1.60
C ALA A 54 12.23 2.92 -0.30
N ALA A 55 11.55 2.81 0.86
CA ALA A 55 12.12 3.11 2.16
C ALA A 55 13.24 2.12 2.56
N SER A 56 12.99 0.82 2.41
CA SER A 56 13.96 -0.24 2.72
C SER A 56 15.17 -0.17 1.78
N GLY A 57 14.93 0.09 0.49
CA GLY A 57 15.97 0.29 -0.51
C GLY A 57 16.84 1.50 -0.16
N SER A 58 16.23 2.64 0.16
CA SER A 58 16.97 3.82 0.60
C SER A 58 17.79 3.55 1.86
N ALA A 59 17.24 2.84 2.85
CA ALA A 59 17.96 2.48 4.07
C ALA A 59 19.16 1.55 3.80
N ALA A 60 18.99 0.58 2.88
CA ALA A 60 20.07 -0.30 2.45
C ALA A 60 21.17 0.47 1.69
N PHE A 61 20.82 1.40 0.80
CA PHE A 61 21.78 2.27 0.10
C PHE A 61 22.58 3.16 1.05
N MET A 62 22.00 3.57 2.17
CA MET A 62 22.69 4.35 3.22
C MET A 62 23.57 3.47 4.14
N GLY A 63 23.71 2.17 3.86
CA GLY A 63 24.48 1.24 4.69
C GLY A 63 23.79 0.86 6.00
N SER A 64 22.53 1.25 6.20
CA SER A 64 21.77 0.97 7.43
C SER A 64 20.92 -0.29 7.29
N GLY A 65 21.60 -1.45 7.27
CA GLY A 65 20.95 -2.75 7.12
C GLY A 65 19.93 -3.06 8.23
N ASN A 66 20.21 -2.65 9.46
CA ASN A 66 19.28 -2.81 10.59
C ASN A 66 17.98 -2.02 10.38
N LEU A 67 18.05 -0.82 9.80
CA LEU A 67 16.87 -0.01 9.50
C LEU A 67 16.07 -0.61 8.34
N ALA A 68 16.75 -1.12 7.31
CA ALA A 68 16.11 -1.81 6.19
C ALA A 68 15.36 -3.06 6.67
N LEU A 69 15.99 -3.90 7.49
CA LEU A 69 15.35 -5.08 8.08
C LEU A 69 14.18 -4.70 9.00
N GLY A 70 14.38 -3.69 9.85
CA GLY A 70 13.32 -3.17 10.72
C GLY A 70 12.10 -2.70 9.93
N ASN A 71 12.32 -2.02 8.81
CA ASN A 71 11.24 -1.57 7.93
C ASN A 71 10.50 -2.74 7.26
N VAL A 72 11.22 -3.75 6.74
CA VAL A 72 10.60 -4.93 6.10
C VAL A 72 9.75 -5.72 7.09
N PHE A 73 10.30 -6.05 8.26
CA PHE A 73 9.56 -6.83 9.26
C PHE A 73 8.42 -6.01 9.89
N GLY A 74 8.69 -4.75 10.23
CA GLY A 74 7.69 -3.87 10.83
C GLY A 74 6.50 -3.62 9.92
N SER A 75 6.73 -3.35 8.63
CA SER A 75 5.66 -3.08 7.67
C SER A 75 4.80 -4.32 7.41
N ASN A 76 5.40 -5.52 7.32
CA ASN A 76 4.64 -6.76 7.17
C ASN A 76 3.74 -7.06 8.38
N ILE A 77 4.25 -6.87 9.60
CA ILE A 77 3.44 -7.05 10.81
C ILE A 77 2.30 -6.02 10.85
N PHE A 78 2.60 -4.77 10.52
CA PHE A 78 1.60 -3.70 10.48
C PHE A 78 0.50 -3.96 9.43
N ASN A 79 0.87 -4.41 8.22
CA ASN A 79 -0.08 -4.79 7.18
C ASN A 79 -1.00 -5.94 7.63
N MET A 80 -0.44 -6.96 8.31
CA MET A 80 -1.26 -8.04 8.88
C MET A 80 -2.25 -7.55 9.93
N ILE A 81 -1.81 -6.65 10.82
CA ILE A 81 -2.70 -6.03 11.82
C ILE A 81 -3.81 -5.23 11.13
N LEU A 82 -3.48 -4.40 10.14
CA LEU A 82 -4.46 -3.61 9.39
C LEU A 82 -5.48 -4.49 8.68
N LEU A 83 -5.06 -5.61 8.08
CA LEU A 83 -5.98 -6.56 7.46
C LEU A 83 -6.94 -7.16 8.48
N VAL A 84 -6.45 -7.65 9.63
CA VAL A 84 -7.29 -8.22 10.69
C VAL A 84 -8.28 -7.19 11.23
N VAL A 85 -7.80 -5.98 11.52
CA VAL A 85 -8.65 -4.87 11.99
C VAL A 85 -9.71 -4.54 10.94
N GLY A 86 -9.31 -4.39 9.67
CA GLY A 86 -10.22 -4.14 8.55
C GLY A 86 -11.30 -5.21 8.44
N GLN A 87 -10.96 -6.49 8.59
CA GLN A 87 -11.93 -7.58 8.57
C GLN A 87 -12.90 -7.55 9.75
N ILE A 88 -12.44 -7.20 10.96
CA ILE A 88 -13.32 -7.04 12.13
C ILE A 88 -14.36 -5.95 11.86
N PHE A 89 -13.94 -4.80 11.33
CA PHE A 89 -14.85 -3.71 11.00
C PHE A 89 -15.83 -4.08 9.87
N ALA A 90 -15.36 -4.74 8.82
CA ALA A 90 -16.20 -5.19 7.72
C ALA A 90 -17.24 -6.22 8.17
N THR A 91 -16.85 -7.19 9.00
CA THR A 91 -17.75 -8.23 9.52
C THR A 91 -18.87 -7.66 10.40
N ARG A 92 -18.59 -6.61 11.19
CA ARG A 92 -19.62 -5.92 12.00
C ARG A 92 -20.66 -5.15 11.18
N HIS A 93 -20.42 -4.95 9.89
CA HIS A 93 -21.35 -4.22 9.01
C HIS A 93 -22.23 -5.15 8.16
N ILE A 94 -21.97 -6.47 8.22
CA ILE A 94 -22.67 -7.53 7.46
C ILE A 94 -23.63 -8.34 8.37
N LEU A 95 -23.49 -8.22 9.70
CA LEU A 95 -24.41 -8.74 10.72
C LEU A 95 -25.28 -7.61 11.28
#